data_AF-A0A7D7SJM1-F1
#
_entry.id   AF-A0A7D7SJM1-F1
#
_cell.length_a   1.000
_cell.length_b   1.000
_cell.length_c   1.000
_cell.angle_alpha   90.00
_cell.angle_beta   90.00
_cell.angle_gamma   90.00
#
_symmetry.space_group_name_H-M   'P 1'
#
loop_
_entity.id
_entity.type
_entity.pdbx_description
1 polymer ?
#
loop_
_entity_poly.entity_id
_entity_poly.type
_entity_poly.pdbx_seq_one_letter_code
_entity_poly.pdbx_strand_id
1 'polypeptide(L)'
;MLQMLILLAMAKLQEHVYEESSRAWQWAAAYAAVVAVLSLLAGGSLVGTLIGAALWGLYAWGYFALLRQVTDQLLLWLLVMVGGAVLPLLLVLKAMGAE
;
A
#
# COMPACT_ATOMS: atom_id res chain seq x y z
N MET A 1 4.14 10.43 3.56
CA MET A 1 5.09 10.35 2.42
C MET A 1 5.94 9.09 2.44
N LEU A 2 6.71 8.80 3.50
CA LEU A 2 7.51 7.56 3.59
C LEU A 2 6.71 6.27 3.32
N GLN A 3 5.55 6.11 3.96
CA GLN A 3 4.66 4.96 3.77
C GLN A 3 4.20 4.76 2.31
N MET A 4 4.08 5.86 1.55
CA MET A 4 3.70 5.84 0.14
C MET A 4 4.87 5.38 -0.74
N LEU A 5 6.09 5.84 -0.44
CA LEU A 5 7.30 5.38 -1.13
C LEU A 5 7.52 3.88 -0.91
N ILE A 6 7.30 3.40 0.32
CA ILE A 6 7.37 1.97 0.64
C ILE A 6 6.29 1.19 -0.14
N LEU A 7 5.06 1.70 -0.21
CA LEU A 7 3.97 1.08 -0.96
C LEU A 7 4.33 0.94 -2.45
N LEU A 8 4.88 2.00 -3.06
CA LEU A 8 5.32 2.01 -4.45
C LEU A 8 6.51 1.08 -4.70
N ALA A 9 7.49 1.06 -3.80
CA ALA A 9 8.62 0.15 -3.89
C ALA A 9 8.15 -1.31 -3.84
N MET A 10 7.27 -1.64 -2.90
CA MET A 10 6.69 -2.99 -2.80
C MET A 10 5.82 -3.33 -4.01
N ALA A 11 5.07 -2.36 -4.56
CA ALA A 11 4.31 -2.54 -5.80
C ALA A 11 5.20 -2.93 -6.99
N LYS A 12 6.41 -2.37 -7.09
CA LYS A 12 7.37 -2.72 -8.14
C LYS A 12 8.13 -4.03 -7.86
N LEU A 13 8.45 -4.29 -6.59
CA LEU A 13 9.13 -5.52 -6.18
C LEU A 13 8.23 -6.75 -6.39
N GLN A 14 6.94 -6.65 -6.10
CA GLN A 14 6.01 -7.77 -6.30
C GLN A 14 5.87 -8.20 -7.76
N GLU A 15 6.15 -7.31 -8.71
CA GLU A 15 6.10 -7.59 -10.15
C GLU A 15 7.29 -8.46 -10.59
N HIS A 16 8.47 -8.22 -10.02
CA HIS A 16 9.66 -9.03 -10.29
C HIS A 16 9.60 -10.40 -9.63
N VAL A 17 8.93 -10.48 -8.47
CA VAL A 17 8.71 -11.74 -7.74
C VAL A 17 7.38 -12.39 -8.15
N TYR A 18 6.72 -11.87 -9.19
CA TYR A 18 5.44 -12.36 -9.71
C TYR A 18 5.54 -13.69 -10.45
N GLU A 19 6.54 -14.52 -10.14
CA GLU A 19 6.52 -15.93 -10.49
C GLU A 19 5.59 -16.65 -9.51
N GLU A 20 4.94 -17.73 -9.97
CA GLU A 20 3.74 -18.44 -9.45
C GLU A 20 3.65 -18.72 -7.92
N SER A 21 4.73 -18.46 -7.17
CA SER A 21 4.89 -18.65 -5.73
C SER A 21 4.22 -17.58 -4.86
N SER A 22 4.15 -16.31 -5.29
CA SER A 22 3.81 -15.20 -4.38
C SER A 22 2.42 -14.59 -4.58
N ARG A 23 1.61 -14.56 -3.51
CA ARG A 23 0.23 -14.02 -3.51
C ARG A 23 0.19 -12.55 -3.07
N ALA A 24 -0.79 -11.78 -3.58
CA ALA A 24 -0.92 -10.35 -3.30
C ALA A 24 -1.05 -10.02 -1.81
N TRP A 25 -1.75 -10.88 -1.06
CA TRP A 25 -1.93 -10.72 0.38
C TRP A 25 -0.61 -10.84 1.16
N GLN A 26 0.39 -11.58 0.66
CA GLN A 26 1.70 -11.71 1.32
C GLN A 26 2.45 -10.38 1.28
N TRP A 27 2.40 -9.69 0.13
CA TRP A 27 2.97 -8.35 -0.04
C TRP A 27 2.24 -7.31 0.82
N ALA A 28 0.92 -7.41 0.91
CA ALA A 28 0.12 -6.55 1.78
C ALA A 28 0.41 -6.78 3.26
N ALA A 29 0.58 -8.03 3.68
CA ALA A 29 0.96 -8.37 5.05
C ALA A 29 2.37 -7.86 5.39
N ALA A 30 3.32 -8.01 4.47
CA ALA A 30 4.67 -7.46 4.62
C ALA A 30 4.64 -5.92 4.70
N TYR A 31 3.84 -5.27 3.87
CA TYR A 31 3.64 -3.81 3.94
C TYR A 31 3.05 -3.38 5.30
N ALA A 32 1.98 -4.05 5.75
CA ALA A 32 1.35 -3.78 7.03
C ALA A 32 2.32 -3.97 8.20
N ALA A 33 3.17 -5.00 8.16
CA ALA A 33 4.19 -5.24 9.16
C ALA A 33 5.24 -4.12 9.20
N VAL A 34 5.72 -3.67 8.05
CA VAL A 34 6.66 -2.52 7.97
C VAL A 34 6.01 -1.26 8.54
N VAL A 35 4.77 -0.95 8.15
CA VAL A 35 4.04 0.21 8.67
C VAL A 35 3.84 0.11 10.19
N ALA A 36 3.52 -1.09 10.70
CA ALA A 36 3.35 -1.32 12.12
C ALA A 36 4.64 -1.06 12.91
N VAL A 37 5.76 -1.60 12.44
CA VAL A 37 7.08 -1.39 13.05
C VAL A 37 7.44 0.10 13.06
N LEU A 38 7.26 0.79 11.92
CA LEU A 38 7.54 2.23 11.84
C LEU A 38 6.65 3.04 12.78
N SER A 39 5.38 2.69 12.92
CA SER A 39 4.44 3.33 13.85
C SER A 39 4.88 3.16 15.31
N LEU A 40 5.31 1.96 15.71
CA LEU A 40 5.81 1.71 17.07
C LEU A 40 7.12 2.47 17.34
N LEU A 41 8.05 2.48 16.38
CA LEU A 41 9.31 3.23 16.50
C LEU A 41 9.07 4.74 16.60
N ALA A 42 7.98 5.25 16.01
CA ALA A 42 7.55 6.63 16.12
C ALA A 42 6.78 6.95 17.42
N GLY A 43 6.67 6.01 18.35
CA GLY A 43 5.97 6.19 19.63
C GLY A 43 4.45 5.98 19.55
N GLY A 44 3.94 5.37 18.48
CA GLY A 44 2.53 5.02 18.35
C GLY A 44 2.07 4.03 19.41
N SER A 45 0.81 4.14 19.85
CA SER A 45 0.22 3.17 20.78
C SER A 45 0.07 1.80 20.12
N LEU A 46 0.13 0.72 20.92
CA LEU A 46 -0.01 -0.64 20.40
C LEU A 46 -1.37 -0.83 19.70
N VAL A 47 -2.46 -0.39 20.33
CA VAL A 47 -3.82 -0.50 19.78
C VAL A 47 -3.95 0.33 18.50
N GLY A 48 -3.48 1.58 18.50
CA GLY A 48 -3.52 2.45 17.32
C GLY A 48 -2.70 1.88 16.16
N THR A 49 -1.54 1.29 16.47
CA THR A 49 -0.69 0.63 15.48
C THR A 49 -1.39 -0.58 14.86
N LEU A 50 -2.03 -1.44 15.66
CA LEU A 50 -2.72 -2.62 15.14
C LEU A 50 -3.89 -2.24 14.22
N ILE A 51 -4.69 -1.24 14.62
CA ILE A 51 -5.79 -0.72 13.79
C ILE A 51 -5.22 -0.12 12.50
N GLY A 52 -4.22 0.75 12.61
CA GLY A 52 -3.58 1.37 11.46
C GLY A 52 -2.98 0.35 10.49
N ALA A 53 -2.28 -0.66 11.01
CA ALA A 53 -1.70 -1.74 10.21
C ALA A 53 -2.77 -2.58 9.49
N ALA A 54 -3.89 -2.87 10.15
CA ALA A 54 -5.01 -3.57 9.51
C ALA A 54 -5.63 -2.76 8.37
N LEU A 55 -5.87 -1.46 8.58
CA LEU A 55 -6.42 -0.57 7.55
C LEU A 55 -5.46 -0.45 6.35
N TRP A 56 -4.18 -0.17 6.62
CA TRP A 56 -3.15 -0.07 5.59
C TRP A 56 -2.90 -1.39 4.88
N GLY A 57 -2.99 -2.52 5.59
CA GLY A 57 -2.86 -3.86 5.01
C GLY A 57 -4.02 -4.21 4.07
N LEU A 58 -5.26 -3.95 4.48
CA LEU A 58 -6.43 -4.15 3.62
C LEU A 58 -6.36 -3.25 2.37
N TYR A 59 -5.97 -2.00 2.55
CA TYR A 59 -5.73 -1.06 1.45
C TYR A 59 -4.68 -1.58 0.48
N ALA A 60 -3.49 -1.92 0.99
CA ALA A 60 -2.39 -2.43 0.20
C ALA A 60 -2.74 -3.74 -0.50
N TRP A 61 -3.55 -4.60 0.12
CA TRP A 61 -4.01 -5.83 -0.51
C TRP A 61 -4.87 -5.57 -1.73
N GLY A 62 -5.89 -4.71 -1.62
CA GLY A 62 -6.72 -4.32 -2.76
C GLY A 62 -5.89 -3.65 -3.86
N TYR A 63 -5.01 -2.74 -3.47
CA TYR A 63 -4.11 -2.03 -4.38
C TYR A 63 -3.19 -2.99 -5.15
N PHE A 64 -2.50 -3.90 -4.45
CA PHE A 64 -1.61 -4.87 -5.07
C PHE A 64 -2.35 -5.90 -5.92
N ALA A 65 -3.53 -6.36 -5.49
CA ALA A 65 -4.37 -7.26 -6.27
C ALA A 65 -4.80 -6.61 -7.60
N LEU A 66 -5.18 -5.33 -7.57
CA LEU A 66 -5.59 -4.59 -8.75
C LEU A 66 -4.41 -4.32 -9.71
N LEU A 67 -3.24 -3.94 -9.17
CA LEU A 67 -2.00 -3.80 -9.93
C LEU A 67 -1.66 -5.06 -10.74
N ARG A 68 -1.84 -6.24 -10.12
CA ARG A 68 -1.57 -7.55 -10.73
C ARG A 68 -2.52 -7.90 -11.88
N GLN A 69 -3.72 -7.32 -11.90
CA GLN A 69 -4.69 -7.53 -12.98
C GLN A 69 -4.38 -6.69 -14.23
N VAL A 70 -3.62 -5.61 -14.07
CA VAL A 70 -3.30 -4.67 -15.16
C VAL A 70 -1.84 -4.72 -15.59
N THR A 71 -1.05 -5.69 -15.11
CA THR A 71 0.38 -5.83 -15.42
C THR A 71 0.66 -5.90 -16.92
N ASP A 72 -0.21 -6.55 -17.70
CA ASP A 72 -0.04 -6.67 -19.15
C ASP A 72 -0.30 -5.36 -19.91
N GLN A 73 -0.90 -4.35 -19.26
CA GLN A 73 -1.26 -3.07 -19.87
C GLN A 73 -0.47 -1.93 -19.23
N LEU A 74 0.70 -1.62 -19.78
CA LEU A 74 1.64 -0.63 -19.22
C LEU A 74 0.98 0.70 -18.82
N LEU A 75 0.12 1.26 -19.68
CA LEU A 75 -0.53 2.55 -19.40
C LEU A 75 -1.53 2.46 -18.24
N LEU A 76 -2.35 1.41 -18.20
CA LEU A 76 -3.26 1.18 -17.07
C LEU A 76 -2.49 0.88 -15.79
N TRP A 77 -1.42 0.10 -15.89
CA TRP A 77 -0.55 -0.20 -14.78
C TRP A 77 0.06 1.06 -14.17
N LEU A 78 0.60 1.97 -14.99
CA LEU A 78 1.12 3.26 -14.54
C LEU A 78 0.03 4.13 -13.89
N LEU A 79 -1.16 4.18 -14.49
CA LEU A 79 -2.29 4.94 -13.97
C LEU A 79 -2.73 4.42 -12.60
N VAL A 80 -2.83 3.10 -12.46
CA VAL A 80 -3.16 2.45 -11.19
C VAL A 80 -2.03 2.68 -10.18
N MET A 81 -0.76 2.51 -10.57
CA MET A 81 0.39 2.67 -9.69
C MET A 81 0.43 4.07 -9.08
N VAL A 82 0.29 5.10 -9.91
CA VAL A 82 0.30 6.49 -9.43
C VAL A 82 -1.01 6.82 -8.72
N GLY A 83 -2.15 6.46 -9.32
CA GLY A 83 -3.48 6.75 -8.78
C GLY A 83 -3.71 6.14 -7.40
N GLY A 84 -3.33 4.88 -7.20
CA GLY A 84 -3.41 4.21 -5.91
C GLY A 84 -2.40 4.73 -4.88
N ALA A 85 -1.27 5.30 -5.27
CA ALA A 85 -0.40 5.98 -4.31
C ALA A 85 -0.98 7.35 -3.87
N VAL A 86 -1.66 8.05 -4.78
CA VAL A 86 -2.25 9.38 -4.55
C VAL A 86 -3.60 9.30 -3.82
N LEU A 87 -4.37 8.23 -3.98
CA LEU A 87 -5.72 8.10 -3.42
C LEU A 87 -5.80 8.30 -1.90
N PRO A 88 -4.89 7.73 -1.07
CA PRO A 88 -4.88 7.99 0.37
C PRO A 88 -4.64 9.47 0.71
N LEU A 89 -3.81 10.17 -0.08
CA LEU A 89 -3.58 11.60 0.09
C LEU A 89 -4.85 12.40 -0.18
N LEU A 90 -5.58 12.08 -1.26
CA LEU A 90 -6.85 12.72 -1.58
C LEU A 90 -7.89 12.49 -0.49
N LEU A 91 -7.96 11.28 0.07
CA LEU A 91 -8.86 10.96 1.18
C LEU A 91 -8.53 11.79 2.44
N VAL A 92 -7.25 11.95 2.75
CA VAL A 92 -6.81 12.78 3.88
C VAL A 92 -7.13 14.25 3.65
N LEU A 93 -6.83 14.79 2.47
CA LEU A 93 -7.16 16.18 2.12
C LEU A 93 -8.67 16.44 2.23
N LYS A 94 -9.49 15.52 1.71
CA LYS A 94 -10.95 15.59 1.82
C LYS A 94 -11.42 15.51 3.28
N ALA A 95 -10.83 14.63 4.08
CA ALA A 95 -11.17 14.51 5.51
C ALA A 95 -10.78 15.77 6.31
N MET A 96 -9.77 16.50 5.85
CA MET A 96 -9.33 17.77 6.44
C MET A 96 -10.13 19.00 5.99
N GLY A 97 -11.12 18.84 5.10
CA GLY A 97 -11.94 19.95 4.60
C GLY A 97 -11.22 20.89 3.62
N ALA A 98 -10.14 20.41 2.98
CA ALA A 98 -9.55 21.14 1.86
C ALA A 98 -10.47 20.99 0.64
N GLU A 99 -11.22 22.06 0.33
CA GLU A 99 -12.01 22.23 -0.90
C GLU A 99 -11.13 22.69 -2.06
#